data_AF-A0A7V9LD82-F1
#
_entry.id   AF-A0A7V9LD82-F1
#
_cell.length_a   1.000
_cell.length_b   1.000
_cell.length_c   1.000
_cell.angle_alpha   90.00
_cell.angle_beta   90.00
_cell.angle_gamma   90.00
#
_symmetry.space_group_name_H-M   'P 1'
#
loop_
_entity.id
_entity.type
_entity.pdbx_description
1 polymer ?
#
loop_
_entity_poly.entity_id
_entity_poly.type
_entity_poly.pdbx_seq_one_letter_code
_entity_poly.pdbx_strand_id
1 'polypeptide(L)'
;MDRRYSRNMPVPSRAPMTDSLGASEGRGRDSETTSRAPQRPAVPPKLASFSVDPQTVTAGVATSLTWSYSFANEPWPAPTCTVDHGVGTVWPGASKPLMLEASSNLKLTCANSAGRDSKETRVNVVKIEAKFDVAEYQILILSAAEATGLDQWLKLNNFKIPEGAEPLLRPYVEAGSKFFVARVNPQKVAMVDGRVALSPLRFHYDSEEFSLPIRLGMANSSGKQDLIVNIISPDKRYEVANYKNVMIPTNFDVKLQVKERFAEFYAALFDKTLEKNPGAVVTEYAWTAQPTPPGQQWGIVNGQKCDPCPDVIPEDKDMVLLGGDVIGGPVNQGGFVLTRLHARYGKTDMKDDLRFREAKPITGGREVWDAKGIEYGAKPGAANYFQARYAIRYWWNGPMSCPNPKRGVWGGPPNGARNQVIAAGKTAFAPRGKFQLAGAIKRDLWEIGFKKFTPPQQKPAPVAPTTQTPATKKTMWFGAGALGGLMLIGLRTLIARRRRT
;
A
#
# COMPACT_ATOMS: atom_id res chain seq x y z
N MET A 1 31.91 54.58 -22.42
CA MET A 1 31.68 55.49 -21.28
C MET A 1 31.71 54.63 -20.02
N ASP A 2 32.83 54.22 -19.42
CA ASP A 2 34.15 54.79 -19.09
C ASP A 2 34.17 55.75 -17.88
N ARG A 3 35.18 55.51 -17.01
CA ARG A 3 35.61 56.14 -15.73
C ARG A 3 35.18 55.40 -14.44
N ARG A 4 36.00 54.56 -13.80
CA ARG A 4 37.33 54.73 -13.13
C ARG A 4 37.37 55.83 -12.06
N TYR A 5 37.67 55.43 -10.82
CA TYR A 5 38.57 56.16 -9.93
C TYR A 5 39.34 55.18 -9.03
N SER A 6 40.62 55.48 -8.80
CA SER A 6 41.65 54.68 -8.14
C SER A 6 42.51 55.61 -7.26
N ARG A 7 43.29 55.01 -6.33
CA ARG A 7 44.42 55.56 -5.53
C ARG A 7 44.02 56.26 -4.21
N ASN A 8 44.79 56.22 -3.10
CA ASN A 8 46.11 55.65 -2.75
C ASN A 8 46.28 55.65 -1.21
N MET A 9 47.17 54.80 -0.67
CA MET A 9 47.74 54.88 0.70
C MET A 9 48.69 56.07 0.90
N PRO A 10 49.08 56.42 2.14
CA PRO A 10 50.44 56.11 2.61
C PRO A 10 50.59 55.76 4.12
N VAL A 11 51.77 55.21 4.47
CA VAL A 11 52.29 54.82 5.82
C VAL A 11 53.36 55.87 6.29
N PRO A 12 54.06 55.74 7.45
CA PRO A 12 53.81 56.36 8.76
C PRO A 12 54.85 57.44 9.18
N SER A 13 54.63 58.12 10.32
CA SER A 13 55.57 59.10 10.91
C SER A 13 55.81 58.91 12.42
N ARG A 14 57.11 58.71 12.74
CA ARG A 14 57.95 59.21 13.86
C ARG A 14 57.56 59.03 15.35
N ALA A 15 58.58 58.57 16.08
CA ALA A 15 58.77 58.58 17.53
C ALA A 15 58.87 59.99 18.15
N PRO A 16 58.97 60.06 19.50
CA PRO A 16 60.18 60.68 20.04
C PRO A 16 60.82 59.90 21.21
N MET A 17 62.13 60.14 21.31
CA MET A 17 63.04 59.81 22.39
C MET A 17 62.73 60.57 23.68
N THR A 18 63.04 59.97 24.83
CA THR A 18 63.46 60.70 26.03
C THR A 18 64.64 59.99 26.66
N ASP A 19 65.67 60.78 26.92
CA ASP A 19 66.96 60.46 27.50
C ASP A 19 66.98 61.00 28.94
N SER A 20 67.47 60.23 29.92
CA SER A 20 68.04 60.78 31.16
C SER A 20 68.72 59.69 32.01
N LEU A 21 70.03 59.63 31.85
CA LEU A 21 71.11 59.52 32.86
C LEU A 21 70.76 59.22 34.34
N GLY A 22 71.51 58.28 34.93
CA GLY A 22 71.70 58.14 36.38
C GLY A 22 72.55 56.93 36.76
N ALA A 23 73.81 57.18 37.14
CA ALA A 23 74.86 56.20 37.43
C ALA A 23 74.75 55.51 38.81
N SER A 24 75.26 54.27 38.94
CA SER A 24 76.43 53.93 39.79
C SER A 24 76.57 52.42 40.05
N GLU A 25 77.73 51.88 39.67
CA GLU A 25 78.56 50.82 40.26
C GLU A 25 77.95 49.65 41.06
N GLY A 26 78.34 48.43 40.67
CA GLY A 26 78.31 47.24 41.52
C GLY A 26 78.78 45.97 40.79
N ARG A 27 80.00 45.51 41.09
CA ARG A 27 80.56 44.22 40.63
C ARG A 27 79.68 43.05 41.07
N GLY A 28 79.50 42.08 40.19
CA GLY A 28 78.95 40.76 40.52
C GLY A 28 78.92 39.88 39.29
N ARG A 29 80.02 39.18 39.01
CA ARG A 29 80.10 38.15 37.99
C ARG A 29 79.56 36.87 38.61
N ASP A 30 78.25 36.68 38.56
CA ASP A 30 77.61 35.42 38.93
C ASP A 30 76.83 34.86 37.73
N SER A 31 77.08 33.58 37.48
CA SER A 31 76.45 32.76 36.45
C SER A 31 74.94 32.78 36.58
N GLU A 32 74.26 33.36 35.60
CA GLU A 32 72.81 33.29 35.48
C GLU A 32 72.44 31.89 34.95
N THR A 33 72.33 30.94 35.86
CA THR A 33 71.51 29.74 35.69
C THR A 33 70.09 30.21 35.38
N THR A 34 69.70 30.19 34.11
CA THR A 34 68.30 30.34 33.69
C THR A 34 67.44 29.35 34.47
N SER A 35 66.65 29.85 35.42
CA SER A 35 65.63 29.07 36.09
C SER A 35 64.57 28.69 35.05
N ARG A 36 64.65 27.45 34.56
CA ARG A 36 63.65 26.89 33.67
C ARG A 36 62.38 26.76 34.50
N ALA A 37 61.41 27.65 34.26
CA ALA A 37 60.06 27.52 34.82
C ALA A 37 59.58 26.06 34.65
N PRO A 38 58.92 25.45 35.64
CA PRO A 38 58.47 24.07 35.54
C PRO A 38 57.57 23.94 34.32
N GLN A 39 58.09 23.35 33.25
CA GLN A 39 57.33 23.09 32.03
C GLN A 39 56.30 22.02 32.38
N ARG A 40 55.01 22.33 32.16
CA ARG A 40 53.93 21.35 32.29
C ARG A 40 54.37 20.05 31.59
N PRO A 41 54.28 18.88 32.24
CA PRO A 41 54.69 17.64 31.60
C PRO A 41 53.87 17.42 30.34
N ALA A 42 54.53 16.99 29.26
CA ALA A 42 53.86 16.71 28.02
C ALA A 42 53.00 15.44 28.17
N VAL A 43 51.73 15.54 27.78
CA VAL A 43 50.73 14.47 27.91
C VAL A 43 50.21 14.14 26.50
N PRO A 44 50.32 12.89 26.02
CA PRO A 44 49.84 12.52 24.69
C PRO A 44 48.30 12.58 24.63
N PRO A 45 47.70 12.90 23.47
CA PRO A 45 46.25 12.84 23.30
C PRO A 45 45.73 11.42 23.46
N LYS A 46 44.55 11.28 24.10
CA LYS A 46 43.76 10.05 24.14
C LYS A 46 42.32 10.38 23.75
N LEU A 47 41.86 9.92 22.59
CA LEU A 47 40.54 10.22 22.06
C LEU A 47 39.45 9.40 22.77
N ALA A 48 38.49 10.09 23.36
CA ALA A 48 37.30 9.49 23.96
C ALA A 48 36.19 9.27 22.93
N SER A 49 35.99 10.19 21.98
CA SER A 49 34.91 10.13 20.98
C SER A 49 35.35 10.71 19.64
N PHE A 50 34.71 10.24 18.56
CA PHE A 50 34.79 10.85 17.23
C PHE A 50 33.51 10.51 16.47
N SER A 51 32.80 11.55 16.04
CA SER A 51 31.56 11.45 15.27
C SER A 51 31.46 12.62 14.29
N VAL A 52 30.53 12.46 13.36
CA VAL A 52 30.27 13.41 12.30
C VAL A 52 28.76 13.52 12.08
N ASP A 53 28.29 14.70 11.71
CA ASP A 53 26.88 14.94 11.40
C ASP A 53 26.75 15.74 10.08
N PRO A 54 26.01 15.25 9.07
CA PRO A 54 25.35 13.93 9.00
C PRO A 54 26.32 12.74 8.86
N GLN A 55 25.87 11.54 9.27
CA GLN A 55 26.61 10.27 9.09
C GLN A 55 26.34 9.57 7.73
N THR A 56 25.63 10.24 6.84
CA THR A 56 25.30 9.73 5.50
C THR A 56 25.38 10.87 4.49
N VAL A 57 25.89 10.57 3.30
CA VAL A 57 26.06 11.54 2.21
C VAL A 57 25.59 10.95 0.89
N THR A 58 25.41 11.81 -0.12
CA THR A 58 25.11 11.37 -1.49
C THR A 58 26.41 11.17 -2.26
N ALA A 59 26.52 10.06 -2.99
CA ALA A 59 27.70 9.74 -3.80
C ALA A 59 28.08 10.89 -4.73
N GLY A 60 29.35 11.30 -4.73
CA GLY A 60 29.89 12.36 -5.60
C GLY A 60 29.37 13.77 -5.30
N VAL A 61 28.67 13.99 -4.19
CA VAL A 61 28.15 15.31 -3.80
C VAL A 61 28.89 15.82 -2.57
N ALA A 62 29.54 16.98 -2.71
CA ALA A 62 30.18 17.67 -1.59
C ALA A 62 29.13 18.05 -0.54
N THR A 63 29.26 17.49 0.67
CA THR A 63 28.33 17.67 1.79
C THR A 63 29.08 18.28 2.97
N SER A 64 28.56 19.37 3.53
CA SER A 64 29.14 19.99 4.73
C SER A 64 28.86 19.12 5.96
N LEU A 65 29.93 18.67 6.61
CA LEU A 65 29.88 17.80 7.78
C LEU A 65 30.38 18.54 9.02
N THR A 66 29.67 18.40 10.13
CA THR A 66 30.07 18.91 11.44
C THR A 66 30.86 17.85 12.21
N TRP A 67 32.09 18.17 12.58
CA TRP A 67 33.02 17.23 13.23
C TRP A 67 32.94 17.36 14.75
N SER A 68 32.77 16.26 15.45
CA SER A 68 32.70 16.23 16.92
C SER A 68 33.67 15.19 17.47
N TYR A 69 34.47 15.57 18.46
CA TYR A 69 35.37 14.66 19.17
C TYR A 69 35.69 15.19 20.56
N SER A 70 36.13 14.31 21.45
CA SER A 70 36.56 14.65 22.81
C SER A 70 37.78 13.83 23.21
N PHE A 71 38.55 14.33 24.18
CA PHE A 71 39.67 13.62 24.77
C PHE A 71 39.25 12.98 26.10
N ALA A 72 39.81 11.81 26.41
CA ALA A 72 39.68 11.12 27.70
C ALA A 72 40.64 11.67 28.76
N ASN A 73 41.52 12.58 28.35
CA ASN A 73 42.53 13.23 29.18
C ASN A 73 42.70 14.70 28.76
N GLU A 74 43.57 15.43 29.45
CA GLU A 74 43.97 16.79 29.08
C GLU A 74 45.33 16.77 28.38
N PRO A 75 45.39 16.57 27.05
CA PRO A 75 46.65 16.57 26.34
C PRO A 75 47.34 17.94 26.39
N TRP A 76 48.65 17.91 26.55
CA TRP A 76 49.47 19.11 26.50
C TRP A 76 50.83 18.81 25.85
N PRO A 77 51.35 19.66 24.93
CA PRO A 77 50.68 20.81 24.31
C PRO A 77 49.39 20.44 23.56
N ALA A 78 48.57 21.43 23.22
CA ALA A 78 47.30 21.21 22.53
C ALA A 78 47.55 20.42 21.22
N PRO A 79 46.85 19.28 21.00
CA PRO A 79 47.08 18.44 19.84
C PRO A 79 46.49 19.05 18.56
N THR A 80 47.16 18.83 17.43
CA THR A 80 46.59 19.09 16.10
C THR A 80 45.83 17.85 15.64
N CYS A 81 44.57 18.04 15.28
CA CYS A 81 43.68 16.95 14.86
C CYS A 81 43.35 17.06 13.38
N THR A 82 43.62 15.98 12.64
CA THR A 82 43.41 15.90 11.18
C THR A 82 42.52 14.72 10.86
N VAL A 83 41.62 14.91 9.90
CA VAL A 83 40.82 13.83 9.30
C VAL A 83 41.38 13.55 7.91
N ASP A 84 41.41 12.26 7.56
CA ASP A 84 41.79 11.76 6.24
C ASP A 84 40.75 12.12 5.16
N HIS A 85 40.79 11.43 4.01
CA HIS A 85 39.87 11.67 2.88
C HIS A 85 39.81 13.14 2.40
N GLY A 86 40.94 13.86 2.51
CA GLY A 86 41.07 15.24 2.03
C GLY A 86 40.46 16.32 2.93
N VAL A 87 39.95 15.99 4.13
CA VAL A 87 39.32 16.96 5.04
C VAL A 87 40.37 17.86 5.73
N GLY A 88 41.48 17.27 6.16
CA GLY A 88 42.57 17.96 6.84
C GLY A 88 42.24 18.35 8.29
N THR A 89 42.80 19.46 8.77
CA THR A 89 42.69 19.86 10.19
C THR A 89 41.25 20.22 10.58
N VAL A 90 40.77 19.70 11.70
CA VAL A 90 39.43 19.97 12.26
C VAL A 90 39.52 20.32 13.74
N TRP A 91 38.50 21.02 14.24
CA TRP A 91 38.25 21.25 15.67
C TRP A 91 36.81 20.87 16.00
N PRO A 92 36.45 20.62 17.27
CA PRO A 92 35.07 20.25 17.62
C PRO A 92 34.09 21.37 17.21
N GLY A 93 33.03 20.99 16.49
CA GLY A 93 32.05 21.91 15.91
C GLY A 93 32.45 22.53 14.56
N ALA A 94 33.64 22.24 14.04
CA ALA A 94 34.02 22.69 12.70
C ALA A 94 33.07 22.10 11.65
N SER A 95 32.69 22.89 10.64
CA SER A 95 31.97 22.42 9.46
C SER A 95 32.90 22.42 8.25
N LYS A 96 33.11 21.26 7.63
CA LYS A 96 33.92 21.14 6.40
C LYS A 96 33.23 20.26 5.36
N PRO A 97 33.36 20.58 4.07
CA PRO A 97 32.81 19.74 3.01
C PRO A 97 33.61 18.44 2.90
N LEU A 98 32.89 17.35 2.65
CA LEU A 98 33.43 16.05 2.28
C LEU A 98 32.67 15.54 1.06
N MET A 99 33.39 14.93 0.12
CA MET A 99 32.82 14.23 -1.01
C MET A 99 33.33 12.79 -0.99
N LEU A 100 32.41 11.83 -1.04
CA LEU A 100 32.72 10.40 -1.05
C LEU A 100 31.98 9.73 -2.21
N GLU A 101 32.62 8.76 -2.85
CA GLU A 101 32.01 7.88 -3.85
C GLU A 101 31.45 6.58 -3.25
N ALA A 102 31.97 6.18 -2.08
CA ALA A 102 31.58 4.96 -1.38
C ALA A 102 31.65 5.13 0.15
N SER A 103 30.85 4.33 0.87
CA SER A 103 30.85 4.28 2.34
C SER A 103 32.26 4.04 2.85
N SER A 104 32.73 4.88 3.77
CA SER A 104 34.13 4.91 4.21
C SER A 104 34.24 5.08 5.73
N ASN A 105 35.27 4.47 6.33
CA ASN A 105 35.68 4.77 7.70
C ASN A 105 36.65 5.94 7.64
N LEU A 106 36.25 7.08 8.20
CA LEU A 106 37.10 8.26 8.32
C LEU A 106 37.92 8.14 9.60
N LYS A 107 39.20 8.49 9.53
CA LYS A 107 40.12 8.43 10.66
C LYS A 107 40.50 9.83 11.13
N LEU A 108 40.14 10.16 12.36
CA LEU A 108 40.70 11.29 13.08
C LEU A 108 42.04 10.89 13.67
N THR A 109 43.10 11.64 13.38
CA THR A 109 44.40 11.53 14.06
C THR A 109 44.69 12.83 14.78
N CYS A 110 44.83 12.77 16.10
CA CYS A 110 45.28 13.88 16.93
C CYS A 110 46.70 13.61 17.42
N ALA A 111 47.60 14.59 17.26
CA ALA A 111 49.00 14.44 17.67
C ALA A 111 49.55 15.71 18.32
N ASN A 112 50.44 15.53 19.28
CA ASN A 112 51.31 16.55 19.85
C ASN A 112 52.74 16.00 20.00
N SER A 113 53.64 16.74 20.65
CA SER A 113 55.03 16.32 20.86
C SER A 113 55.19 15.08 21.77
N ALA A 114 54.17 14.74 22.57
CA ALA A 114 54.21 13.59 23.47
C ALA A 114 53.66 12.29 22.84
N GLY A 115 52.91 12.38 21.74
CA GLY A 115 52.38 11.20 21.06
C GLY A 115 51.19 11.50 20.15
N ARG A 116 50.54 10.42 19.70
CA ARG A 116 49.37 10.47 18.82
C ARG A 116 48.33 9.44 19.25
N ASP A 117 47.07 9.74 18.97
CA ASP A 117 45.98 8.78 19.05
C ASP A 117 45.04 8.96 17.86
N SER A 118 44.29 7.91 17.53
CA SER A 118 43.36 7.93 16.40
C SER A 118 42.06 7.20 16.70
N LYS A 119 40.97 7.73 16.16
CA LYS A 119 39.64 7.12 16.26
C LYS A 119 38.94 7.20 14.91
N GLU A 120 38.11 6.20 14.62
CA GLU A 120 37.38 6.12 13.35
C GLU A 120 35.89 6.39 13.53
N THR A 121 35.26 6.92 12.49
CA THR A 121 33.81 7.04 12.38
C THR A 121 33.39 6.66 10.96
N ARG A 122 32.25 5.98 10.82
CA ARG A 122 31.75 5.55 9.51
C ARG A 122 30.82 6.60 8.93
N VAL A 123 31.05 6.96 7.67
CA VAL A 123 30.11 7.73 6.85
C VAL A 123 29.59 6.84 5.75
N ASN A 124 28.27 6.66 5.70
CA ASN A 124 27.62 5.86 4.68
C ASN A 124 27.36 6.70 3.42
N VAL A 125 27.36 6.06 2.26
CA VAL A 125 27.04 6.70 0.98
C VAL A 125 25.78 6.09 0.39
N VAL A 126 24.85 6.95 -0.01
CA VAL A 126 23.70 6.60 -0.84
C VAL A 126 23.93 7.11 -2.26
N LYS A 127 23.78 6.23 -3.23
CA LYS A 127 23.90 6.55 -4.65
C LYS A 127 22.52 6.80 -5.25
N ILE A 128 22.39 7.87 -6.01
CA ILE A 128 21.22 8.14 -6.86
C ILE A 128 21.52 7.53 -8.23
N GLU A 129 20.86 6.42 -8.56
CA GLU A 129 21.03 5.71 -9.83
C GLU A 129 20.25 6.39 -10.96
N ALA A 130 19.09 6.97 -10.65
CA ALA A 130 18.31 7.75 -11.59
C ALA A 130 17.46 8.80 -10.87
N LYS A 131 17.18 9.91 -11.56
CA LYS A 131 16.31 10.99 -11.09
C LYS A 131 15.51 11.54 -12.26
N PHE A 132 14.19 11.58 -12.13
CA PHE A 132 13.29 12.13 -13.14
C PHE A 132 11.93 12.48 -12.56
N ASP A 133 11.18 13.33 -13.25
CA ASP A 133 9.81 13.70 -12.88
C ASP A 133 8.81 12.98 -13.79
N VAL A 134 7.72 12.48 -13.22
CA VAL A 134 6.61 11.88 -13.98
C VAL A 134 5.29 12.22 -13.30
N ALA A 135 4.36 12.80 -14.05
CA ALA A 135 3.08 13.31 -13.51
C ALA A 135 3.28 14.20 -12.26
N GLU A 136 2.69 13.84 -11.12
CA GLU A 136 2.84 14.52 -9.84
C GLU A 136 4.06 14.10 -9.02
N TYR A 137 4.90 13.19 -9.54
CA TYR A 137 5.99 12.58 -8.78
C TYR A 137 7.37 13.11 -9.19
N GLN A 138 8.23 13.29 -8.19
CA GLN A 138 9.68 13.40 -8.34
C GLN A 138 10.29 12.06 -7.91
N ILE A 139 10.83 11.32 -8.88
CA ILE A 139 11.34 9.97 -8.67
C ILE A 139 12.84 9.99 -8.45
N LEU A 140 13.28 9.22 -7.46
CA LEU A 140 14.67 8.83 -7.27
C LEU A 140 14.76 7.29 -7.25
N ILE A 141 15.73 6.74 -7.96
CA ILE A 141 16.15 5.35 -7.82
C ILE A 141 17.43 5.37 -7.00
N LEU A 142 17.40 4.77 -5.81
CA LEU A 142 18.53 4.78 -4.87
C LEU A 142 19.16 3.42 -4.73
N SER A 143 20.45 3.39 -4.38
CA SER A 143 21.10 2.22 -3.79
C SER A 143 22.01 2.63 -2.64
N ALA A 144 22.20 1.72 -1.70
CA ALA A 144 23.10 1.88 -0.56
C ALA A 144 23.84 0.57 -0.32
N ALA A 145 25.01 0.63 0.32
CA ALA A 145 25.70 -0.57 0.80
C ALA A 145 25.24 -0.97 2.22
N GLU A 146 24.71 -0.02 2.99
CA GLU A 146 24.20 -0.26 4.34
C GLU A 146 22.79 0.31 4.53
N ALA A 147 21.92 -0.47 5.16
CA ALA A 147 20.55 -0.04 5.47
C ALA A 147 20.49 1.14 6.44
N THR A 148 21.44 1.24 7.38
CA THR A 148 21.55 2.41 8.27
C THR A 148 21.80 3.68 7.45
N GLY A 149 22.67 3.61 6.44
CA GLY A 149 22.95 4.75 5.55
C GLY A 149 21.72 5.19 4.77
N LEU A 150 20.95 4.23 4.24
CA LEU A 150 19.71 4.50 3.53
C LEU A 150 18.61 5.08 4.45
N ASP A 151 18.39 4.50 5.63
CA ASP A 151 17.42 4.98 6.62
C ASP A 151 17.73 6.43 7.04
N GLN A 152 18.98 6.72 7.38
CA GLN A 152 19.43 8.06 7.73
C GLN A 152 19.26 9.03 6.55
N TRP A 153 19.60 8.61 5.33
CA TRP A 153 19.54 9.48 4.15
C TRP A 153 18.10 9.85 3.82
N LEU A 154 17.18 8.88 3.91
CA LEU A 154 15.75 9.12 3.70
C LEU A 154 15.21 10.13 4.73
N LYS A 155 15.58 9.99 6.01
CA LYS A 155 15.20 10.94 7.07
C LYS A 155 15.79 12.33 6.85
N LEU A 156 17.08 12.42 6.53
CA LEU A 156 17.77 13.69 6.22
C LEU A 156 17.09 14.41 5.05
N ASN A 157 16.59 13.65 4.08
CA ASN A 157 15.86 14.16 2.91
C ASN A 157 14.34 14.27 3.14
N ASN A 158 13.88 14.28 4.40
CA ASN A 158 12.49 14.51 4.82
C ASN A 158 11.48 13.48 4.28
N PHE A 159 11.91 12.26 3.97
CA PHE A 159 10.99 11.17 3.68
C PHE A 159 10.39 10.62 4.97
N LYS A 160 9.07 10.42 4.96
CA LYS A 160 8.34 9.79 6.06
C LYS A 160 8.49 8.28 5.94
N ILE A 161 9.32 7.71 6.79
CA ILE A 161 9.51 6.26 6.91
C ILE A 161 9.17 5.80 8.33
N PRO A 162 8.72 4.53 8.51
CA PRO A 162 8.41 4.01 9.84
C PRO A 162 9.60 4.11 10.80
N GLU A 163 9.33 4.34 12.09
CA GLU A 163 10.35 4.13 13.12
C GLU A 163 10.81 2.66 13.10
N GLY A 164 12.12 2.45 13.26
CA GLY A 164 12.70 1.11 13.13
C GLY A 164 12.66 0.53 11.71
N ALA A 165 12.71 1.37 10.67
CA ALA A 165 12.77 0.91 9.28
C ALA A 165 14.08 0.20 8.91
N GLU A 166 15.21 0.54 9.56
CA GLU A 166 16.53 0.00 9.21
C GLU A 166 16.57 -1.55 9.15
N PRO A 167 16.09 -2.31 10.16
CA PRO A 167 16.07 -3.78 10.09
C PRO A 167 15.15 -4.34 8.99
N LEU A 168 14.16 -3.56 8.56
CA LEU A 168 13.27 -3.94 7.44
C LEU A 168 13.95 -3.69 6.09
N LEU A 169 14.77 -2.64 5.99
CA LEU A 169 15.53 -2.29 4.78
C LEU A 169 16.72 -3.22 4.55
N ARG A 170 17.34 -3.72 5.63
CA ARG A 170 18.58 -4.50 5.59
C ARG A 170 18.57 -5.68 4.62
N PRO A 171 17.57 -6.57 4.61
CA PRO A 171 17.60 -7.71 3.69
C PRO A 171 17.52 -7.30 2.22
N TYR A 172 16.85 -6.18 1.90
CA TYR A 172 16.80 -5.65 0.53
C TYR A 172 18.14 -5.05 0.12
N VAL A 173 18.79 -4.31 1.02
CA VAL A 173 20.12 -3.73 0.77
C VAL A 173 21.16 -4.85 0.55
N GLU A 174 21.18 -5.86 1.43
CA GLU A 174 22.08 -7.00 1.33
C GLU A 174 21.82 -7.84 0.06
N ALA A 175 20.58 -7.91 -0.40
CA ALA A 175 20.21 -8.53 -1.67
C ALA A 175 20.49 -7.65 -2.91
N GLY A 176 21.08 -6.46 -2.74
CA GLY A 176 21.42 -5.56 -3.85
C GLY A 176 20.23 -4.82 -4.47
N SER A 177 19.10 -4.75 -3.77
CA SER A 177 17.89 -4.07 -4.25
C SER A 177 18.12 -2.59 -4.51
N LYS A 178 17.39 -2.06 -5.50
CA LYS A 178 17.25 -0.61 -5.71
C LYS A 178 15.96 -0.11 -5.06
N PHE A 179 15.98 1.11 -4.56
CA PHE A 179 14.86 1.72 -3.85
C PHE A 179 14.24 2.80 -4.73
N PHE A 180 13.03 2.51 -5.22
CA PHE A 180 12.20 3.45 -5.94
C PHE A 180 11.52 4.38 -4.93
N VAL A 181 11.89 5.66 -4.92
CA VAL A 181 11.34 6.65 -4.00
C VAL A 181 10.60 7.71 -4.79
N ALA A 182 9.32 7.91 -4.46
CA ALA A 182 8.46 8.89 -5.12
C ALA A 182 8.06 10.00 -4.16
N ARG A 183 8.52 11.22 -4.40
CA ARG A 183 8.05 12.41 -3.68
C ARG A 183 6.87 13.02 -4.44
N VAL A 184 5.74 13.16 -3.77
CA VAL A 184 4.52 13.74 -4.36
C VAL A 184 4.59 15.27 -4.32
N ASN A 185 4.32 15.91 -5.46
CA ASN A 185 4.13 17.35 -5.56
C ASN A 185 2.66 17.71 -5.31
N PRO A 186 2.32 18.32 -4.16
CA PRO A 186 0.93 18.62 -3.80
C PRO A 186 0.27 19.67 -4.72
N GLN A 187 1.04 20.39 -5.52
CA GLN A 187 0.49 21.35 -6.48
C GLN A 187 0.02 20.69 -7.80
N LYS A 188 0.34 19.40 -7.99
CA LYS A 188 0.00 18.64 -9.20
C LYS A 188 -1.03 17.53 -8.93
N VAL A 189 -1.48 17.35 -7.69
CA VAL A 189 -2.42 16.28 -7.35
C VAL A 189 -3.86 16.66 -7.66
N ALA A 190 -4.65 15.67 -8.10
CA ALA A 190 -6.09 15.81 -8.23
C ALA A 190 -6.79 15.45 -6.92
N MET A 191 -7.94 16.10 -6.66
CA MET A 191 -8.83 15.72 -5.56
C MET A 191 -10.06 15.01 -6.12
N VAL A 192 -10.34 13.81 -5.63
CA VAL A 192 -11.52 13.00 -6.01
C VAL A 192 -12.23 12.57 -4.73
N ASP A 193 -13.52 12.88 -4.61
CA ASP A 193 -14.36 12.55 -3.43
C ASP A 193 -13.74 13.00 -2.09
N GLY A 194 -13.11 14.18 -2.07
CA GLY A 194 -12.46 14.74 -0.87
C GLY A 194 -11.13 14.07 -0.50
N ARG A 195 -10.54 13.27 -1.40
CA ARG A 195 -9.26 12.58 -1.20
C ARG A 195 -8.28 12.93 -2.29
N VAL A 196 -7.00 12.92 -1.96
CA VAL A 196 -5.91 13.00 -2.94
C VAL A 196 -5.95 11.75 -3.81
N ALA A 197 -6.14 11.92 -5.11
CA ALA A 197 -6.05 10.86 -6.10
C ALA A 197 -4.68 10.94 -6.76
N LEU A 198 -3.93 9.84 -6.65
CA LEU A 198 -2.61 9.71 -7.22
C LEU A 198 -2.64 8.84 -8.48
N SER A 199 -1.90 9.24 -9.49
CA SER A 199 -1.71 8.53 -10.75
C SER A 199 -1.00 7.19 -10.48
N PRO A 200 -1.43 6.08 -11.11
CA PRO A 200 -0.70 4.83 -11.01
C PRO A 200 0.74 4.96 -11.53
N LEU A 201 1.69 4.40 -10.79
CA LEU A 201 3.08 4.29 -11.23
C LEU A 201 3.28 2.95 -11.94
N ARG A 202 3.86 3.00 -13.14
CA ARG A 202 4.23 1.82 -13.93
C ARG A 202 5.74 1.79 -14.12
N PHE A 203 6.36 0.69 -13.75
CA PHE A 203 7.78 0.41 -13.99
C PHE A 203 7.97 -1.11 -14.17
N HIS A 204 9.06 -1.50 -14.80
CA HIS A 204 9.44 -2.89 -14.98
C HIS A 204 10.93 -3.05 -14.71
N TYR A 205 11.31 -4.24 -14.29
CA TYR A 205 12.69 -4.65 -14.03
C TYR A 205 12.77 -6.17 -14.12
N ASP A 206 13.95 -6.68 -14.45
CA ASP A 206 14.20 -8.11 -14.46
C ASP A 206 14.55 -8.58 -13.04
N SER A 207 14.05 -9.75 -12.65
CA SER A 207 14.29 -10.36 -11.35
C SER A 207 14.33 -11.87 -11.47
N GLU A 208 15.26 -12.50 -10.75
CA GLU A 208 15.32 -13.96 -10.62
C GLU A 208 14.24 -14.50 -9.67
N GLU A 209 13.76 -13.66 -8.75
CA GLU A 209 12.66 -13.99 -7.84
C GLU A 209 11.35 -13.34 -8.30
N PHE A 210 10.27 -14.11 -8.35
CA PHE A 210 8.93 -13.57 -8.50
C PHE A 210 8.31 -13.31 -7.12
N SER A 211 8.55 -12.12 -6.58
CA SER A 211 8.08 -11.70 -5.24
C SER A 211 7.54 -10.27 -5.24
N LEU A 212 6.73 -9.95 -4.24
CA LEU A 212 6.22 -8.61 -3.98
C LEU A 212 6.66 -8.14 -2.59
N PRO A 213 7.58 -7.17 -2.51
CA PRO A 213 7.97 -6.53 -1.27
C PRO A 213 6.78 -5.83 -0.60
N ILE A 214 6.42 -6.24 0.62
CA ILE A 214 5.31 -5.66 1.39
C ILE A 214 5.72 -5.22 2.79
N ARG A 215 6.90 -5.60 3.29
CA ARG A 215 7.31 -5.37 4.69
C ARG A 215 7.32 -3.89 5.10
N LEU A 216 7.83 -3.00 4.25
CA LEU A 216 7.79 -1.56 4.52
C LEU A 216 6.35 -1.02 4.54
N GLY A 217 5.51 -1.49 3.61
CA GLY A 217 4.09 -1.15 3.57
C GLY A 217 3.32 -1.65 4.80
N MET A 218 3.69 -2.81 5.34
CA MET A 218 3.14 -3.35 6.59
C MET A 218 3.50 -2.46 7.78
N ALA A 219 4.78 -2.14 7.94
CA ALA A 219 5.27 -1.34 9.06
C ALA A 219 4.65 0.07 9.10
N ASN A 220 4.38 0.64 7.92
CA ASN A 220 3.73 1.94 7.79
C ASN A 220 2.19 1.92 7.96
N SER A 221 1.57 0.74 8.04
CA SER A 221 0.11 0.63 8.07
C SER A 221 -0.49 1.17 9.37
N SER A 222 -1.48 2.05 9.29
CA SER A 222 -2.26 2.51 10.45
C SER A 222 -3.37 1.55 10.89
N GLY A 223 -3.58 0.45 10.15
CA GLY A 223 -4.64 -0.52 10.39
C GLY A 223 -4.54 -1.73 9.48
N LYS A 224 -5.68 -2.35 9.14
CA LYS A 224 -5.75 -3.38 8.11
C LYS A 224 -5.95 -2.73 6.74
N GLN A 225 -5.10 -3.08 5.79
CA GLN A 225 -5.18 -2.64 4.40
C GLN A 225 -5.42 -3.83 3.47
N ASP A 226 -6.13 -3.57 2.37
CA ASP A 226 -6.37 -4.55 1.31
C ASP A 226 -5.23 -4.45 0.28
N LEU A 227 -4.65 -5.59 -0.07
CA LEU A 227 -3.70 -5.74 -1.16
C LEU A 227 -4.32 -6.65 -2.22
N ILE A 228 -4.53 -6.07 -3.39
CA ILE A 228 -5.03 -6.78 -4.57
C ILE A 228 -3.85 -6.93 -5.53
N VAL A 229 -3.55 -8.18 -5.90
CA VAL A 229 -2.51 -8.51 -6.87
C VAL A 229 -3.18 -9.12 -8.09
N ASN A 230 -2.99 -8.51 -9.26
CA ASN A 230 -3.36 -9.10 -10.54
C ASN A 230 -2.09 -9.59 -11.21
N ILE A 231 -2.02 -10.89 -11.49
CA ILE A 231 -0.89 -11.52 -12.17
C ILE A 231 -1.37 -11.91 -13.57
N ILE A 232 -0.68 -11.39 -14.58
CA ILE A 232 -0.87 -11.76 -15.98
C ILE A 232 0.33 -12.60 -16.38
N SER A 233 0.09 -13.79 -16.92
CA SER A 233 1.13 -14.66 -17.46
C SER A 233 0.72 -15.22 -18.82
N PRO A 234 1.64 -15.77 -19.61
CA PRO A 234 1.29 -16.39 -20.89
C PRO A 234 0.33 -17.59 -20.76
N ASP A 235 0.50 -18.45 -19.74
CA ASP A 235 -0.18 -19.75 -19.69
C ASP A 235 -0.45 -20.32 -18.29
N LYS A 236 0.08 -19.74 -17.20
CA LYS A 236 -0.04 -20.27 -15.83
C LYS A 236 -0.85 -19.36 -14.90
N ARG A 237 -1.54 -19.97 -13.93
CA ARG A 237 -1.97 -19.21 -12.75
C ARG A 237 -0.88 -19.24 -11.68
N TYR A 238 -0.87 -18.21 -10.84
CA TYR A 238 0.06 -18.08 -9.73
C TYR A 238 -0.66 -18.00 -8.39
N GLU A 239 0.00 -18.48 -7.35
CA GLU A 239 -0.44 -18.36 -5.96
C GLU A 239 0.76 -18.01 -5.07
N VAL A 240 0.53 -17.64 -3.83
CA VAL A 240 1.67 -17.37 -2.92
C VAL A 240 2.29 -18.68 -2.43
N ALA A 241 3.62 -18.75 -2.39
CA ALA A 241 4.36 -19.92 -2.00
C ALA A 241 4.53 -20.06 -0.48
N ASN A 242 4.53 -18.94 0.23
CA ASN A 242 4.90 -18.85 1.65
C ASN A 242 3.72 -18.49 2.59
N TYR A 243 2.49 -18.44 2.07
CA TYR A 243 1.27 -18.25 2.86
C TYR A 243 0.19 -19.24 2.43
N LYS A 244 -0.82 -19.42 3.27
CA LYS A 244 -1.97 -20.29 2.95
C LYS A 244 -2.74 -19.70 1.78
N ASN A 245 -3.00 -20.50 0.75
CA ASN A 245 -3.90 -20.14 -0.35
C ASN A 245 -5.30 -20.69 -0.09
N VAL A 246 -6.32 -19.87 -0.27
CA VAL A 246 -7.72 -20.29 -0.23
C VAL A 246 -8.49 -19.67 -1.39
N MET A 247 -9.60 -20.29 -1.79
CA MET A 247 -10.47 -19.75 -2.82
C MET A 247 -11.70 -19.14 -2.16
N ILE A 248 -12.15 -18.00 -2.69
CA ILE A 248 -13.39 -17.37 -2.21
C ILE A 248 -14.58 -18.31 -2.46
N PRO A 249 -15.52 -18.47 -1.51
CA PRO A 249 -16.75 -19.21 -1.76
C PRO A 249 -17.47 -18.64 -2.98
N THR A 250 -17.91 -19.50 -3.89
CA THR A 250 -18.46 -19.05 -5.19
C THR A 250 -19.67 -19.88 -5.62
N ASN A 251 -20.36 -19.38 -6.63
CA ASN A 251 -21.46 -19.98 -7.37
C ASN A 251 -22.72 -20.27 -6.54
N PHE A 252 -23.10 -19.36 -5.65
CA PHE A 252 -24.28 -19.55 -4.80
C PHE A 252 -25.28 -18.40 -4.91
N ASP A 253 -26.52 -18.73 -4.54
CA ASP A 253 -27.62 -17.78 -4.59
C ASP A 253 -27.59 -16.81 -3.41
N VAL A 254 -27.83 -15.54 -3.72
CA VAL A 254 -27.96 -14.45 -2.77
C VAL A 254 -29.34 -13.79 -2.86
N LYS A 255 -29.69 -13.01 -1.84
CA LYS A 255 -30.92 -12.20 -1.80
C LYS A 255 -30.75 -10.88 -2.54
N LEU A 256 -31.88 -10.28 -2.93
CA LEU A 256 -31.93 -9.08 -3.77
C LEU A 256 -31.12 -7.90 -3.23
N GLN A 257 -31.07 -7.72 -1.90
CA GLN A 257 -30.30 -6.66 -1.23
C GLN A 257 -28.80 -6.64 -1.56
N VAL A 258 -28.23 -7.76 -2.04
CA VAL A 258 -26.83 -7.81 -2.47
C VAL A 258 -26.61 -6.97 -3.72
N LYS A 259 -27.62 -6.83 -4.60
CA LYS A 259 -27.51 -6.05 -5.85
C LYS A 259 -27.12 -4.59 -5.59
N GLU A 260 -27.70 -3.97 -4.57
CA GLU A 260 -27.47 -2.56 -4.23
C GLU A 260 -26.25 -2.35 -3.34
N ARG A 261 -25.84 -3.39 -2.61
CA ARG A 261 -24.77 -3.33 -1.59
C ARG A 261 -23.67 -4.34 -1.87
N PHE A 262 -23.33 -4.54 -3.14
CA PHE A 262 -22.49 -5.66 -3.54
C PHE A 262 -21.07 -5.55 -2.96
N ALA A 263 -20.48 -4.37 -2.94
CA ALA A 263 -19.15 -4.14 -2.36
C ALA A 263 -19.11 -4.47 -0.85
N GLU A 264 -20.15 -4.09 -0.09
CA GLU A 264 -20.25 -4.41 1.35
C GLU A 264 -20.50 -5.91 1.59
N PHE A 265 -21.35 -6.54 0.79
CA PHE A 265 -21.55 -8.00 0.81
C PHE A 265 -20.22 -8.73 0.58
N TYR A 266 -19.48 -8.32 -0.45
CA TYR A 266 -18.24 -8.95 -0.83
C TYR A 266 -17.18 -8.78 0.26
N ALA A 267 -17.04 -7.58 0.81
CA ALA A 267 -16.16 -7.30 1.93
C ALA A 267 -16.49 -8.20 3.15
N ALA A 268 -17.78 -8.37 3.48
CA ALA A 268 -18.22 -9.23 4.56
C ALA A 268 -17.93 -10.73 4.30
N LEU A 269 -18.12 -11.21 3.07
CA LEU A 269 -17.78 -12.58 2.68
C LEU A 269 -16.26 -12.82 2.75
N PHE A 270 -15.47 -11.87 2.26
CA PHE A 270 -14.02 -11.91 2.32
C PHE A 270 -13.52 -11.92 3.77
N ASP A 271 -14.06 -11.06 4.64
CA ASP A 271 -13.73 -11.03 6.06
C ASP A 271 -14.03 -12.37 6.73
N LYS A 272 -15.19 -12.98 6.47
CA LYS A 272 -15.50 -14.34 6.99
C LYS A 272 -14.59 -15.42 6.42
N THR A 273 -14.11 -15.25 5.20
CA THR A 273 -13.13 -16.17 4.59
C THR A 273 -11.79 -16.09 5.31
N LEU A 274 -11.32 -14.89 5.67
CA LEU A 274 -10.09 -14.67 6.41
C LEU A 274 -10.21 -15.02 7.90
N GLU A 275 -11.35 -14.78 8.55
CA GLU A 275 -11.59 -15.22 9.93
C GLU A 275 -11.43 -16.74 10.06
N LYS A 276 -11.91 -17.49 9.06
CA LYS A 276 -11.73 -18.95 9.00
C LYS A 276 -10.30 -19.36 8.61
N ASN A 277 -9.58 -18.49 7.90
CA ASN A 277 -8.26 -18.76 7.35
C ASN A 277 -7.28 -17.60 7.65
N PRO A 278 -6.85 -17.43 8.92
CA PRO A 278 -5.97 -16.32 9.28
C PRO A 278 -4.67 -16.31 8.46
N GLY A 279 -4.30 -15.14 7.94
CA GLY A 279 -3.08 -14.96 7.14
C GLY A 279 -3.12 -15.54 5.73
N ALA A 280 -4.28 -16.04 5.27
CA ALA A 280 -4.40 -16.57 3.92
C ALA A 280 -4.46 -15.47 2.86
N VAL A 281 -3.97 -15.82 1.65
CA VAL A 281 -4.19 -15.04 0.43
C VAL A 281 -5.30 -15.72 -0.36
N VAL A 282 -6.32 -14.93 -0.72
CA VAL A 282 -7.55 -15.43 -1.34
C VAL A 282 -7.45 -15.30 -2.85
N THR A 283 -7.66 -16.40 -3.58
CA THR A 283 -7.88 -16.37 -5.03
C THR A 283 -9.33 -16.02 -5.30
N GLU A 284 -9.56 -14.93 -6.02
CA GLU A 284 -10.89 -14.41 -6.36
C GLU A 284 -11.25 -14.69 -7.84
N TYR A 285 -10.23 -14.86 -8.68
CA TYR A 285 -10.37 -15.07 -10.11
C TYR A 285 -9.11 -15.76 -10.67
N ALA A 286 -9.31 -16.70 -11.58
CA ALA A 286 -8.25 -17.29 -12.40
C ALA A 286 -8.84 -17.69 -13.76
N TRP A 287 -8.45 -17.01 -14.84
CA TRP A 287 -9.05 -17.22 -16.15
C TRP A 287 -8.02 -17.27 -17.28
N THR A 288 -8.11 -18.29 -18.12
CA THR A 288 -7.38 -18.40 -19.38
C THR A 288 -8.13 -17.64 -20.46
N ALA A 289 -7.58 -16.50 -20.86
CA ALA A 289 -7.95 -15.77 -22.06
C ALA A 289 -7.16 -16.33 -23.26
N GLN A 290 -7.83 -16.45 -24.41
CA GLN A 290 -7.17 -16.75 -25.68
C GLN A 290 -7.31 -15.56 -26.62
N PRO A 291 -6.36 -15.37 -27.56
CA PRO A 291 -6.48 -14.38 -28.61
C PRO A 291 -7.81 -14.56 -29.34
N THR A 292 -8.55 -13.47 -29.52
CA THR A 292 -9.72 -13.52 -30.40
C THR A 292 -9.27 -13.28 -31.84
N PRO A 293 -9.73 -14.08 -32.83
CA PRO A 293 -9.52 -13.76 -34.23
C PRO A 293 -10.10 -12.36 -34.56
N PRO A 294 -9.53 -11.63 -35.54
CA PRO A 294 -10.08 -10.36 -35.98
C PRO A 294 -11.58 -10.48 -36.30
N GLY A 295 -12.40 -9.60 -35.71
CA GLY A 295 -13.85 -9.56 -35.91
C GLY A 295 -14.70 -10.38 -34.93
N GLN A 296 -14.11 -11.02 -33.90
CA GLN A 296 -14.86 -11.66 -32.81
C GLN A 296 -14.78 -10.90 -31.49
N GLN A 297 -15.86 -10.94 -30.71
CA GLN A 297 -15.90 -10.34 -29.37
C GLN A 297 -14.98 -11.12 -28.42
N TRP A 298 -14.04 -10.40 -27.81
CA TRP A 298 -13.18 -10.88 -26.72
C TRP A 298 -13.93 -11.71 -25.68
N GLY A 299 -13.32 -12.82 -25.27
CA GLY A 299 -13.78 -13.62 -24.15
C GLY A 299 -14.53 -14.90 -24.50
N ILE A 300 -14.67 -15.32 -25.76
CA ILE A 300 -15.13 -16.68 -26.10
C ILE A 300 -13.93 -17.54 -26.47
N VAL A 301 -13.64 -18.55 -25.65
CA VAL A 301 -12.55 -19.51 -25.83
C VAL A 301 -13.14 -20.91 -25.98
N ASN A 302 -13.09 -21.54 -27.15
CA ASN A 302 -13.67 -22.89 -27.35
C ASN A 302 -15.13 -23.03 -26.85
N GLY A 303 -15.94 -21.97 -27.00
CA GLY A 303 -17.31 -21.89 -26.46
C GLY A 303 -17.42 -21.60 -24.96
N GLN A 304 -16.30 -21.54 -24.21
CA GLN A 304 -16.24 -21.07 -22.83
C GLN A 304 -16.07 -19.55 -22.82
N LYS A 305 -17.12 -18.85 -22.41
CA LYS A 305 -17.07 -17.41 -22.13
C LYS A 305 -16.86 -17.18 -20.64
N CYS A 306 -16.18 -16.10 -20.22
CA CYS A 306 -16.46 -15.63 -18.87
C CYS A 306 -17.96 -15.35 -18.79
N ASP A 307 -18.67 -16.02 -17.89
CA ASP A 307 -20.10 -15.80 -17.75
C ASP A 307 -20.48 -15.79 -16.27
N PRO A 308 -20.82 -14.62 -15.71
CA PRO A 308 -20.91 -13.33 -16.38
C PRO A 308 -19.53 -12.64 -16.57
N CYS A 309 -19.20 -12.16 -17.79
CA CYS A 309 -18.14 -11.14 -17.94
C CYS A 309 -18.73 -9.76 -17.58
N PRO A 310 -17.96 -8.86 -16.93
CA PRO A 310 -18.28 -7.44 -16.94
C PRO A 310 -18.41 -6.92 -18.39
N ASP A 311 -19.21 -5.87 -18.60
CA ASP A 311 -19.35 -5.23 -19.93
C ASP A 311 -18.03 -4.60 -20.43
N VAL A 312 -17.04 -4.46 -19.55
CA VAL A 312 -15.70 -3.98 -19.87
C VAL A 312 -14.80 -5.17 -20.14
N ILE A 313 -14.41 -5.29 -21.39
CA ILE A 313 -13.38 -6.20 -21.87
C ILE A 313 -12.09 -5.37 -22.01
N PRO A 314 -10.93 -5.87 -21.58
CA PRO A 314 -9.66 -5.18 -21.83
C PRO A 314 -9.43 -4.95 -23.34
N GLU A 315 -9.22 -3.70 -23.72
CA GLU A 315 -8.76 -3.32 -25.05
C GLU A 315 -7.23 -3.41 -25.14
N ASP A 316 -6.66 -3.32 -26.35
CA ASP A 316 -5.20 -3.35 -26.56
C ASP A 316 -4.46 -2.30 -25.70
N LYS A 317 -5.05 -1.10 -25.55
CA LYS A 317 -4.50 -0.03 -24.70
C LYS A 317 -4.47 -0.43 -23.21
N ASP A 318 -5.44 -1.21 -22.76
CA ASP A 318 -5.49 -1.70 -21.38
C ASP A 318 -4.40 -2.76 -21.18
N MET A 319 -4.16 -3.61 -22.18
CA MET A 319 -3.08 -4.59 -22.15
C MET A 319 -1.70 -3.92 -22.13
N VAL A 320 -1.49 -2.86 -22.91
CA VAL A 320 -0.27 -2.03 -22.83
C VAL A 320 -0.10 -1.43 -21.43
N LEU A 321 -1.18 -0.88 -20.84
CA LEU A 321 -1.12 -0.34 -19.48
C LEU A 321 -0.77 -1.40 -18.44
N LEU A 322 -1.21 -2.64 -18.64
CA LEU A 322 -0.96 -3.78 -17.77
C LEU A 322 0.40 -4.48 -18.04
N GLY A 323 1.21 -3.97 -18.97
CA GLY A 323 2.55 -4.49 -19.25
C GLY A 323 2.64 -5.51 -20.39
N GLY A 324 1.61 -5.67 -21.21
CA GLY A 324 1.62 -6.57 -22.37
C GLY A 324 2.68 -6.21 -23.40
N ASP A 325 2.97 -4.92 -23.58
CA ASP A 325 4.07 -4.37 -24.39
C ASP A 325 5.47 -4.74 -23.86
N VAL A 326 5.61 -4.92 -22.55
CA VAL A 326 6.88 -5.30 -21.91
C VAL A 326 7.09 -6.81 -21.95
N ILE A 327 6.05 -7.59 -21.62
CA ILE A 327 6.12 -9.06 -21.63
C ILE A 327 6.19 -9.61 -23.06
N GLY A 328 5.47 -8.99 -24.00
CA GLY A 328 5.41 -9.40 -25.39
C GLY A 328 4.68 -10.74 -25.61
N GLY A 329 4.96 -11.38 -26.75
CA GLY A 329 4.50 -12.74 -27.06
C GLY A 329 2.98 -12.92 -27.01
N PRO A 330 2.49 -14.08 -26.51
CA PRO A 330 1.06 -14.36 -26.42
C PRO A 330 0.28 -13.30 -25.63
N VAL A 331 0.88 -12.73 -24.58
CA VAL A 331 0.22 -11.72 -23.73
C VAL A 331 -0.12 -10.47 -24.54
N ASN A 332 0.81 -9.99 -25.37
CA ASN A 332 0.56 -8.86 -26.27
C ASN A 332 -0.44 -9.17 -27.39
N GLN A 333 -0.69 -10.46 -27.67
CA GLN A 333 -1.67 -10.93 -28.63
C GLN A 333 -3.03 -11.27 -27.99
N GLY A 334 -3.20 -11.00 -26.68
CA GLY A 334 -4.43 -11.29 -25.94
C GLY A 334 -4.57 -12.72 -25.42
N GLY A 335 -3.55 -13.57 -25.59
CA GLY A 335 -3.46 -14.89 -24.97
C GLY A 335 -2.75 -14.82 -23.62
N PHE A 336 -3.50 -14.97 -22.53
CA PHE A 336 -2.92 -14.92 -21.18
C PHE A 336 -3.76 -15.66 -20.14
N VAL A 337 -3.16 -15.91 -18.98
CA VAL A 337 -3.87 -16.26 -17.75
C VAL A 337 -3.84 -15.08 -16.80
N LEU A 338 -5.02 -14.61 -16.39
CA LEU A 338 -5.18 -13.61 -15.35
C LEU A 338 -5.50 -14.30 -14.02
N THR A 339 -4.68 -14.07 -13.00
CA THR A 339 -4.96 -14.47 -11.62
C THR A 339 -5.14 -13.25 -10.74
N ARG A 340 -6.22 -13.23 -9.96
CA ARG A 340 -6.50 -12.19 -8.98
C ARG A 340 -6.39 -12.75 -7.58
N LEU A 341 -5.43 -12.25 -6.84
CA LEU A 341 -5.18 -12.57 -5.44
C LEU A 341 -5.55 -11.37 -4.56
N HIS A 342 -6.07 -11.65 -3.38
CA HIS A 342 -6.45 -10.64 -2.41
C HIS A 342 -5.99 -11.04 -1.02
N ALA A 343 -5.11 -10.21 -0.45
CA ALA A 343 -4.64 -10.31 0.92
C ALA A 343 -5.16 -9.12 1.72
N ARG A 344 -5.31 -9.31 3.03
CA ARG A 344 -5.60 -8.21 3.95
C ARG A 344 -4.73 -8.36 5.19
N TYR A 345 -3.94 -7.33 5.45
CA TYR A 345 -2.93 -7.36 6.50
C TYR A 345 -2.78 -5.99 7.16
N GLY A 346 -2.29 -5.98 8.39
CA GLY A 346 -1.74 -4.86 9.11
C GLY A 346 -0.33 -5.18 9.57
N LYS A 347 0.16 -4.45 10.58
CA LYS A 347 1.56 -4.51 11.03
C LYS A 347 2.05 -5.92 11.45
N THR A 348 1.16 -6.79 11.92
CA THR A 348 1.53 -8.05 12.58
C THR A 348 0.97 -9.30 11.91
N ASP A 349 0.26 -9.18 10.78
CA ASP A 349 -0.47 -10.32 10.19
C ASP A 349 0.38 -11.15 9.23
N MET A 350 1.40 -10.53 8.66
CA MET A 350 2.32 -11.12 7.70
C MET A 350 3.75 -10.78 8.13
N LYS A 351 4.69 -11.70 7.88
CA LYS A 351 6.08 -11.60 8.36
C LYS A 351 7.06 -11.35 7.22
N ASP A 352 6.81 -12.05 6.12
CA ASP A 352 7.66 -12.08 4.94
C ASP A 352 6.95 -11.44 3.75
N ASP A 353 7.75 -11.07 2.75
CA ASP A 353 7.24 -10.64 1.45
C ASP A 353 6.45 -11.76 0.77
N LEU A 354 5.55 -11.40 -0.15
CA LEU A 354 4.80 -12.41 -0.88
C LEU A 354 5.71 -13.01 -1.94
N ARG A 355 5.99 -14.32 -1.87
CA ARG A 355 6.69 -15.07 -2.91
C ARG A 355 5.65 -15.78 -3.75
N PHE A 356 5.76 -15.75 -5.06
CA PHE A 356 4.79 -16.40 -5.95
C PHE A 356 5.35 -17.69 -6.54
N ARG A 357 4.45 -18.62 -6.82
CA ARG A 357 4.76 -19.87 -7.54
C ARG A 357 3.63 -20.21 -8.50
N GLU A 358 3.98 -20.96 -9.53
CA GLU A 358 2.99 -21.55 -10.44
C GLU A 358 2.05 -22.47 -9.68
N ALA A 359 0.81 -22.54 -10.14
CA ALA A 359 -0.20 -23.38 -9.52
C ALA A 359 -1.10 -24.05 -10.56
N LYS A 360 -1.58 -25.26 -10.20
CA LYS A 360 -2.38 -26.11 -11.11
C LYS A 360 -3.70 -25.44 -11.50
N PRO A 361 -4.19 -25.62 -12.73
CA PRO A 361 -5.41 -24.95 -13.15
C PRO A 361 -6.64 -25.31 -12.31
N ILE A 362 -7.55 -24.34 -12.16
CA ILE A 362 -8.78 -24.49 -11.38
C ILE A 362 -10.00 -24.02 -12.16
N THR A 363 -11.16 -24.59 -11.83
CA THR A 363 -12.45 -24.20 -12.39
C THR A 363 -13.49 -24.01 -11.28
N GLY A 364 -14.48 -23.15 -11.52
CA GLY A 364 -15.62 -22.96 -10.61
C GLY A 364 -16.28 -21.59 -10.78
N GLY A 365 -17.54 -21.45 -10.37
CA GLY A 365 -18.26 -20.18 -10.54
C GLY A 365 -18.85 -19.98 -11.93
N ARG A 366 -19.16 -21.05 -12.67
CA ARG A 366 -19.57 -20.98 -14.08
C ARG A 366 -21.01 -21.42 -14.34
N GLU A 367 -21.86 -21.52 -13.32
CA GLU A 367 -23.26 -21.97 -13.48
C GLU A 367 -23.40 -23.36 -14.11
N VAL A 368 -22.42 -24.25 -13.90
CA VAL A 368 -22.51 -25.61 -14.41
C VAL A 368 -23.40 -26.44 -13.50
N TRP A 369 -24.39 -27.11 -14.08
CA TRP A 369 -25.31 -28.02 -13.41
C TRP A 369 -24.97 -29.47 -13.75
N ASP A 370 -24.95 -30.33 -12.75
CA ASP A 370 -24.87 -31.78 -12.88
C ASP A 370 -26.03 -32.47 -12.14
N ALA A 371 -26.03 -33.81 -12.12
CA ALA A 371 -27.07 -34.60 -11.46
C ALA A 371 -27.19 -34.35 -9.94
N LYS A 372 -26.14 -33.81 -9.30
CA LYS A 372 -26.09 -33.45 -7.87
C LYS A 372 -26.44 -31.98 -7.62
N GLY A 373 -26.64 -31.20 -8.68
CA GLY A 373 -27.01 -29.78 -8.62
C GLY A 373 -25.96 -28.87 -9.25
N ILE A 374 -25.98 -27.60 -8.87
CA ILE A 374 -25.01 -26.61 -9.35
C ILE A 374 -23.62 -26.83 -8.72
N GLU A 375 -22.55 -26.58 -9.49
CA GLU A 375 -21.19 -26.62 -8.97
C GLU A 375 -20.98 -25.56 -7.87
N TYR A 376 -20.26 -25.88 -6.79
CA TYR A 376 -19.84 -24.92 -5.76
C TYR A 376 -18.34 -24.98 -5.56
N GLY A 377 -17.76 -23.84 -5.16
CA GLY A 377 -16.34 -23.72 -4.85
C GLY A 377 -15.42 -23.87 -6.07
N ALA A 378 -14.12 -23.95 -5.81
CA ALA A 378 -13.10 -24.26 -6.81
C ALA A 378 -12.80 -25.76 -6.83
N LYS A 379 -12.53 -26.30 -8.02
CA LYS A 379 -12.07 -27.68 -8.24
C LYS A 379 -10.89 -27.69 -9.22
N PRO A 380 -10.04 -28.74 -9.22
CA PRO A 380 -9.05 -28.92 -10.28
C PRO A 380 -9.70 -28.90 -11.67
N GLY A 381 -9.06 -28.23 -12.61
CA GLY A 381 -9.51 -28.13 -14.01
C GLY A 381 -8.38 -28.42 -15.00
N ALA A 382 -8.72 -28.65 -16.26
CA ALA A 382 -7.74 -28.76 -17.35
C ALA A 382 -7.17 -27.38 -17.77
N ALA A 383 -7.93 -26.31 -17.52
CA ALA A 383 -7.55 -24.92 -17.75
C ALA A 383 -8.12 -24.03 -16.63
N ASN A 384 -7.73 -22.75 -16.59
CA ASN A 384 -8.16 -21.82 -15.57
C ASN A 384 -9.50 -21.20 -15.96
N TYR A 385 -10.59 -21.59 -15.29
CA TYR A 385 -11.93 -21.04 -15.46
C TYR A 385 -12.63 -20.85 -14.12
N PHE A 386 -11.96 -20.15 -13.21
CA PHE A 386 -12.45 -19.86 -11.87
C PHE A 386 -12.82 -18.39 -11.72
N GLN A 387 -14.01 -18.12 -11.17
CA GLN A 387 -14.46 -16.76 -10.85
C GLN A 387 -15.33 -16.73 -9.61
N ALA A 388 -15.25 -15.64 -8.84
CA ALA A 388 -16.22 -15.32 -7.80
C ALA A 388 -17.55 -14.89 -8.44
N ARG A 389 -18.59 -15.71 -8.29
CA ARG A 389 -19.93 -15.50 -8.87
C ARG A 389 -21.01 -15.69 -7.81
N TYR A 390 -21.96 -14.76 -7.77
CA TYR A 390 -23.11 -14.80 -6.86
C TYR A 390 -24.38 -14.48 -7.65
N ALA A 391 -25.40 -15.33 -7.51
CA ALA A 391 -26.59 -15.27 -8.37
C ALA A 391 -27.83 -14.77 -7.63
N ILE A 392 -28.61 -13.91 -8.28
CA ILE A 392 -30.00 -13.65 -7.90
C ILE A 392 -30.86 -14.32 -8.96
N ARG A 393 -31.66 -15.30 -8.53
CA ARG A 393 -32.58 -16.04 -9.40
C ARG A 393 -33.98 -15.48 -9.29
N TYR A 394 -34.58 -15.16 -10.43
CA TYR A 394 -35.95 -14.67 -10.55
C TYR A 394 -36.83 -15.79 -11.09
N TRP A 395 -37.75 -16.28 -10.27
CA TRP A 395 -38.70 -17.30 -10.72
C TRP A 395 -39.65 -16.72 -11.76
N TRP A 396 -40.01 -17.55 -12.75
CA TRP A 396 -41.09 -17.22 -13.68
C TRP A 396 -42.38 -17.00 -12.91
N ASN A 397 -42.94 -15.80 -13.04
CA ASN A 397 -44.19 -15.37 -12.39
C ASN A 397 -45.34 -15.16 -13.40
N GLY A 398 -45.08 -15.36 -14.70
CA GLY A 398 -46.11 -15.29 -15.74
C GLY A 398 -46.92 -16.59 -15.85
N PRO A 399 -47.94 -16.61 -16.72
CA PRO A 399 -48.67 -17.83 -17.07
C PRO A 399 -47.73 -18.89 -17.63
N MET A 400 -47.94 -20.16 -17.28
CA MET A 400 -47.24 -21.30 -17.89
C MET A 400 -48.21 -22.00 -18.83
N SER A 401 -48.07 -21.75 -20.14
CA SER A 401 -48.95 -22.31 -21.18
C SER A 401 -48.41 -23.61 -21.79
N CYS A 402 -47.18 -24.01 -21.48
CA CYS A 402 -46.61 -25.25 -22.01
C CYS A 402 -47.24 -26.47 -21.32
N PRO A 403 -47.53 -27.55 -22.07
CA PRO A 403 -48.16 -28.76 -21.51
C PRO A 403 -47.33 -29.44 -20.40
N ASN A 404 -46.00 -29.35 -20.49
CA ASN A 404 -45.06 -29.97 -19.54
C ASN A 404 -43.97 -28.97 -19.13
N PRO A 405 -44.24 -28.04 -18.20
CA PRO A 405 -43.28 -27.01 -17.80
C PRO A 405 -42.07 -27.63 -17.10
N LYS A 406 -40.87 -27.44 -17.67
CA LYS A 406 -39.61 -27.80 -17.02
C LYS A 406 -39.18 -26.69 -16.08
N ARG A 407 -39.37 -26.89 -14.77
CA ARG A 407 -38.88 -25.98 -13.73
C ARG A 407 -37.41 -26.23 -13.40
N GLY A 408 -36.75 -25.22 -12.84
CA GLY A 408 -35.34 -25.32 -12.41
C GLY A 408 -34.33 -25.18 -13.55
N VAL A 409 -34.78 -24.96 -14.79
CA VAL A 409 -33.94 -24.56 -15.91
C VAL A 409 -33.83 -23.04 -15.89
N TRP A 410 -32.60 -22.53 -15.70
CA TRP A 410 -32.33 -21.10 -15.58
C TRP A 410 -31.71 -20.57 -16.88
N GLY A 411 -32.06 -19.35 -17.25
CA GLY A 411 -31.55 -18.65 -18.43
C GLY A 411 -31.69 -17.14 -18.29
N GLY A 412 -31.40 -16.43 -19.38
CA GLY A 412 -31.59 -14.98 -19.44
C GLY A 412 -33.06 -14.55 -19.25
N PRO A 413 -33.32 -13.26 -18.99
CA PRO A 413 -34.68 -12.75 -18.85
C PRO A 413 -35.54 -13.07 -20.08
N PRO A 414 -36.76 -13.63 -19.92
CA PRO A 414 -37.59 -14.07 -21.04
C PRO A 414 -38.03 -12.95 -21.99
N ASN A 415 -38.03 -11.70 -21.52
CA ASN A 415 -38.30 -10.51 -22.33
C ASN A 415 -37.08 -10.03 -23.13
N GLY A 416 -35.97 -10.79 -23.13
CA GLY A 416 -34.73 -10.43 -23.80
C GLY A 416 -33.96 -9.29 -23.13
N ALA A 417 -34.43 -8.77 -21.99
CA ALA A 417 -33.71 -7.72 -21.27
C ALA A 417 -32.36 -8.27 -20.78
N ARG A 418 -31.27 -7.55 -21.04
CA ARG A 418 -29.99 -7.85 -20.40
C ARG A 418 -29.99 -7.25 -19.01
N ASN A 419 -29.96 -8.08 -17.98
CA ASN A 419 -29.62 -7.59 -16.64
C ASN A 419 -28.13 -7.26 -16.62
N GLN A 420 -27.79 -6.06 -16.16
CA GLN A 420 -26.40 -5.62 -16.04
C GLN A 420 -25.63 -6.57 -15.11
N VAL A 421 -24.47 -7.04 -15.59
CA VAL A 421 -23.48 -7.72 -14.75
C VAL A 421 -22.84 -6.66 -13.86
N ILE A 422 -22.91 -6.86 -12.56
CA ILE A 422 -22.33 -5.92 -11.59
C ILE A 422 -21.04 -6.54 -11.06
N ALA A 423 -19.91 -5.89 -11.31
CA ALA A 423 -18.66 -6.20 -10.64
C ALA A 423 -18.59 -5.52 -9.27
N ALA A 424 -17.96 -6.17 -8.29
CA ALA A 424 -17.72 -5.54 -7.00
C ALA A 424 -16.62 -4.47 -7.15
N GLY A 425 -17.03 -3.21 -7.38
CA GLY A 425 -16.14 -2.06 -7.46
C GLY A 425 -15.82 -1.45 -6.09
N LYS A 426 -14.68 -0.76 -5.98
CA LYS A 426 -14.28 0.03 -4.79
C LYS A 426 -14.34 -0.76 -3.47
N THR A 427 -14.10 -2.07 -3.49
CA THR A 427 -14.22 -2.97 -2.32
C THR A 427 -13.31 -2.58 -1.16
N ALA A 428 -12.11 -2.05 -1.46
CA ALA A 428 -11.19 -1.52 -0.44
C ALA A 428 -11.77 -0.34 0.36
N PHE A 429 -12.77 0.36 -0.20
CA PHE A 429 -13.44 1.50 0.44
C PHE A 429 -14.84 1.16 0.96
N ALA A 430 -15.31 -0.07 0.77
CA ALA A 430 -16.63 -0.49 1.22
C ALA A 430 -16.71 -0.45 2.76
N PRO A 431 -17.79 0.07 3.36
CA PRO A 431 -18.00 -0.01 4.80
C PRO A 431 -17.98 -1.47 5.28
N ARG A 432 -16.99 -1.81 6.11
CA ARG A 432 -16.87 -3.15 6.71
C ARG A 432 -17.71 -3.26 7.98
N GLY A 433 -18.18 -4.47 8.28
CA GLY A 433 -19.01 -4.77 9.46
C GLY A 433 -20.44 -4.24 9.43
N LYS A 434 -20.87 -3.58 8.33
CA LYS A 434 -22.24 -3.03 8.18
C LYS A 434 -23.20 -3.96 7.43
N PHE A 435 -22.70 -5.06 6.87
CA PHE A 435 -23.48 -5.98 6.06
C PHE A 435 -23.66 -7.33 6.76
N GLN A 436 -24.93 -7.75 6.93
CA GLN A 436 -25.29 -9.01 7.60
C GLN A 436 -25.27 -10.18 6.60
N LEU A 437 -24.11 -10.84 6.48
CA LEU A 437 -23.90 -11.92 5.51
C LEU A 437 -24.90 -13.08 5.66
N ALA A 438 -25.17 -13.52 6.90
CA ALA A 438 -26.08 -14.64 7.17
C ALA A 438 -27.50 -14.39 6.65
N GLY A 439 -27.96 -13.14 6.68
CA GLY A 439 -29.26 -12.74 6.16
C GLY A 439 -29.33 -12.66 4.64
N ALA A 440 -28.19 -12.64 3.93
CA ALA A 440 -28.11 -12.40 2.49
C ALA A 440 -27.89 -13.67 1.64
N ILE A 441 -27.39 -14.74 2.23
CA ILE A 441 -27.09 -16.02 1.55
C ILE A 441 -28.28 -16.99 1.63
N LYS A 442 -28.45 -17.86 0.61
CA LYS A 442 -29.53 -18.86 0.61
C LYS A 442 -29.09 -20.28 1.04
N ARG A 443 -27.79 -20.50 1.22
CA ARG A 443 -27.20 -21.75 1.72
C ARG A 443 -26.18 -21.48 2.81
N ASP A 444 -25.83 -22.53 3.55
CA ASP A 444 -24.61 -22.53 4.37
C ASP A 444 -23.39 -22.54 3.46
N LEU A 445 -22.36 -21.76 3.82
CA LEU A 445 -21.07 -21.72 3.15
C LEU A 445 -20.11 -22.65 3.88
N TRP A 446 -20.23 -23.96 3.61
CA TRP A 446 -19.42 -24.99 4.25
C TRP A 446 -17.91 -24.80 4.02
N GLU A 447 -17.52 -24.18 2.90
CA GLU A 447 -16.13 -23.82 2.57
C GLU A 447 -15.46 -23.00 3.67
N ILE A 448 -16.24 -22.18 4.38
CA ILE A 448 -15.78 -21.31 5.45
C ILE A 448 -16.49 -21.57 6.78
N GLY A 449 -17.29 -22.65 6.87
CA GLY A 449 -18.07 -22.99 8.06
C GLY A 449 -19.13 -21.96 8.45
N PHE A 450 -19.61 -21.14 7.51
CA PHE A 450 -20.52 -20.04 7.80
C PHE A 450 -21.97 -20.42 7.55
N LYS A 451 -22.84 -20.18 8.54
CA LYS A 451 -24.26 -20.58 8.50
C LYS A 451 -25.17 -19.47 8.00
N LYS A 452 -26.18 -19.83 7.21
CA LYS A 452 -27.24 -18.87 6.85
C LYS A 452 -28.13 -18.57 8.05
N PHE A 453 -28.73 -17.40 8.06
CA PHE A 453 -29.76 -17.09 9.05
C PHE A 453 -30.98 -17.96 8.81
N THR A 454 -31.40 -18.67 9.85
CA THR A 454 -32.66 -19.41 9.90
C THR A 454 -33.52 -18.73 10.96
N PRO A 455 -34.66 -18.09 10.59
CA PRO A 455 -35.57 -17.54 11.58
C PRO A 455 -36.00 -18.63 12.56
N PRO A 456 -36.23 -18.31 13.84
CA PRO A 456 -36.89 -19.25 14.75
C PRO A 456 -38.18 -19.73 14.07
N GLN A 457 -38.38 -21.06 13.98
CA GLN A 457 -39.65 -21.60 13.52
C GLN A 457 -40.73 -21.08 14.48
N GLN A 458 -41.58 -20.16 14.01
CA GLN A 458 -42.84 -19.89 14.69
C GLN A 458 -43.59 -21.22 14.72
N LYS A 459 -43.82 -21.77 15.92
CA LYS A 459 -44.80 -22.84 16.11
C LYS A 459 -46.07 -22.39 15.39
N PRO A 460 -46.66 -23.23 14.50
CA PRO A 460 -47.93 -22.89 13.90
C PRO A 460 -48.89 -22.49 15.02
N ALA A 461 -49.50 -21.31 14.91
CA ALA A 461 -50.58 -20.95 15.81
C ALA A 461 -51.62 -22.09 15.73
N PRO A 462 -52.17 -22.57 16.86
CA PRO A 462 -53.22 -23.57 16.82
C PRO A 462 -54.32 -23.05 15.89
N VAL A 463 -54.66 -23.84 14.88
CA VAL A 463 -55.74 -23.52 13.96
C VAL A 463 -57.00 -23.39 14.82
N ALA A 464 -57.54 -22.17 14.92
CA ALA A 464 -58.82 -21.97 15.58
C ALA A 464 -59.87 -22.82 14.85
N PRO A 465 -60.74 -23.54 15.58
CA PRO A 465 -61.74 -24.40 14.95
C PRO A 465 -62.63 -23.55 14.03
N THR A 466 -62.69 -23.95 12.76
CA THR A 466 -63.56 -23.36 11.75
C THR A 466 -65.00 -23.43 12.23
N THR A 467 -65.60 -22.26 12.48
CA THR A 467 -67.04 -22.11 12.65
C THR A 467 -67.73 -22.60 11.38
N GLN A 468 -68.50 -23.68 11.53
CA GLN A 468 -69.36 -24.20 10.49
C GLN A 468 -70.35 -23.11 10.06
N THR A 469 -70.41 -22.84 8.76
CA THR A 469 -71.40 -21.96 8.16
C THR A 469 -72.79 -22.61 8.27
N PRO A 470 -73.83 -21.94 8.79
CA PRO A 470 -75.18 -22.50 8.77
C PRO A 470 -75.74 -22.52 7.34
N ALA A 471 -76.42 -23.61 7.01
CA ALA A 471 -77.07 -23.83 5.73
C ALA A 471 -78.11 -22.73 5.41
N THR A 472 -78.04 -22.22 4.18
CA THR A 472 -79.00 -21.29 3.57
C THR A 472 -80.35 -21.96 3.37
N LYS A 473 -81.38 -21.52 4.13
CA LYS A 473 -82.78 -21.72 3.76
C LYS A 473 -83.26 -20.51 2.95
N LYS A 474 -83.84 -20.78 1.78
CA LYS A 474 -84.51 -19.81 0.90
C LYS A 474 -85.69 -19.18 1.64
N THR A 475 -85.71 -17.85 1.75
CA THR A 475 -86.87 -17.11 2.26
C THR A 475 -87.55 -16.40 1.12
N MET A 476 -88.82 -16.76 0.92
CA MET A 476 -89.76 -16.19 -0.03
C MET A 476 -90.33 -14.88 0.55
N TRP A 477 -90.60 -13.95 -0.35
CA TRP A 477 -91.06 -12.57 -0.15
C TRP A 477 -92.50 -12.49 0.41
N PHE A 478 -92.75 -11.58 1.35
CA PHE A 478 -94.00 -10.80 1.48
C PHE A 478 -93.67 -9.48 2.20
N GLY A 479 -94.14 -8.36 1.64
CA GLY A 479 -93.75 -7.00 2.03
C GLY A 479 -94.68 -6.30 3.02
N ALA A 480 -94.30 -5.06 3.40
CA ALA A 480 -95.15 -3.87 3.59
C ALA A 480 -94.40 -2.74 4.35
N GLY A 481 -94.60 -1.50 3.91
CA GLY A 481 -94.50 -0.24 4.68
C GLY A 481 -93.10 0.41 4.81
N ALA A 482 -92.83 1.57 4.18
CA ALA A 482 -93.12 2.96 4.65
C ALA A 482 -92.21 3.36 5.84
N LEU A 483 -91.47 4.48 5.94
CA LEU A 483 -91.54 5.85 5.42
C LEU A 483 -90.25 6.63 5.83
N GLY A 484 -89.84 7.64 5.04
CA GLY A 484 -89.15 8.90 5.47
C GLY A 484 -87.67 8.82 5.91
N GLY A 485 -86.75 9.75 5.63
CA GLY A 485 -86.69 11.07 4.98
C GLY A 485 -85.20 11.49 5.02
N LEU A 486 -84.61 11.91 3.89
CA LEU A 486 -84.26 13.29 3.52
C LEU A 486 -83.33 14.09 4.48
N MET A 487 -82.29 14.69 3.84
CA MET A 487 -81.47 15.86 4.22
C MET A 487 -80.25 15.62 5.14
N LEU A 488 -79.11 16.34 5.04
CA LEU A 488 -78.53 17.30 4.09
C LEU A 488 -77.03 17.46 4.47
N ILE A 489 -76.22 17.70 3.44
CA ILE A 489 -75.03 18.58 3.32
C ILE A 489 -74.47 19.24 4.59
N GLY A 490 -73.15 19.17 4.75
CA GLY A 490 -72.36 20.06 5.61
C GLY A 490 -70.86 20.04 5.29
N LEU A 491 -70.43 20.91 4.38
CA LEU A 491 -69.03 21.21 4.05
C LEU A 491 -68.50 22.35 4.95
N ARG A 492 -67.22 22.31 5.36
CA ARG A 492 -66.26 23.44 5.62
C ARG A 492 -65.22 23.01 6.69
N THR A 493 -63.96 22.73 6.36
CA THR A 493 -62.80 23.61 6.08
C THR A 493 -62.30 24.48 7.25
N LEU A 494 -60.99 24.33 7.55
CA LEU A 494 -59.93 25.35 7.76
C LEU A 494 -59.20 25.45 9.14
N ILE A 495 -57.85 25.50 9.03
CA ILE A 495 -56.85 26.31 9.81
C ILE A 495 -56.48 25.77 11.21
N ALA A 496 -55.26 25.78 11.76
CA ALA A 496 -53.88 26.24 11.47
C ALA A 496 -52.92 25.41 12.37
N ARG A 497 -51.69 25.05 11.95
CA ARG A 497 -50.42 25.79 12.07
C ARG A 497 -49.97 26.17 13.51
N ARG A 498 -48.95 25.48 14.05
CA ARG A 498 -47.74 26.00 14.75
C ARG A 498 -46.93 24.80 15.30
N ARG A 499 -45.76 24.46 14.73
CA ARG A 499 -44.38 24.95 14.97
C ARG A 499 -43.81 24.69 16.39
N ARG A 500 -42.72 23.89 16.36
CA ARG A 500 -41.44 23.96 17.11
C ARG A 500 -41.47 23.63 18.60
N THR A 501 -40.67 22.62 18.97
CA THR A 501 -39.23 22.78 19.26
C THR A 501 -38.45 21.62 18.67
#